data_AF-B3PCD5-F1
#
_entry.id   AF-B3PCD5-F1
#
_cell.length_a   1.000
_cell.length_b   1.000
_cell.length_c   1.000
_cell.angle_alpha   90.00
_cell.angle_beta   90.00
_cell.angle_gamma   90.00
#
_symmetry.space_group_name_H-M   'P 1'
#
loop_
_entity.id
_entity.type
_entity.pdbx_description
1 polymer ?
#
loop_
_entity_poly.entity_id
_entity_poly.type
_entity_poly.pdbx_seq_one_letter_code
_entity_poly.pdbx_strand_id
1 'polypeptide(L)' 'MAGPIAQGVGMIQWDDVPVYVHRQPVDFRKSINGLSVLVQESMALEVFSRSVFVFGNRTRNKIKILLG' A
#
# COMPACT_ATOMS: atom_id res chain seq x y z
N MET A 1 -5.50 12.46 34.69
CA MET A 1 -4.24 12.42 33.91
C MET A 1 -4.11 11.01 33.34
N ALA A 2 -3.93 10.89 32.01
CA ALA A 2 -4.01 9.71 31.14
C ALA A 2 -5.42 9.12 30.87
N GLY A 3 -5.88 9.24 29.62
CA GLY A 3 -7.19 8.77 29.11
C GLY A 3 -7.20 7.30 28.67
N PRO A 4 -8.36 6.77 28.24
CA PRO A 4 -8.59 5.33 28.12
C PRO A 4 -7.85 4.72 26.91
N ILE A 5 -7.29 3.54 27.17
CA ILE A 5 -6.74 2.58 26.20
C ILE A 5 -7.72 2.37 25.03
N ALA A 6 -7.34 2.86 23.85
CA ALA A 6 -8.05 2.60 22.60
C ALA A 6 -7.81 1.15 22.16
N GLN A 7 -8.68 0.23 22.58
CA GLN A 7 -8.59 -1.23 22.34
C GLN A 7 -8.70 -1.66 20.85
N GLY A 8 -8.56 -0.74 19.91
CA GLY A 8 -8.58 -1.01 18.47
C GLY A 8 -7.63 -0.13 17.64
N VAL A 9 -6.75 0.63 18.29
CA VAL A 9 -5.77 1.48 17.60
C VAL A 9 -4.38 0.88 17.79
N GLY A 10 -3.89 0.19 16.77
CA GLY A 10 -2.49 -0.18 16.67
C GLY A 10 -1.70 0.98 16.04
N MET A 11 -0.69 1.48 16.75
CA MET A 11 0.28 2.40 16.16
C MET A 11 1.33 1.57 15.42
N ILE A 12 1.31 1.62 14.09
CA ILE A 12 2.41 1.05 13.30
C ILE A 12 3.52 2.11 13.31
N GLN A 13 4.63 1.81 13.97
CA GLN A 13 5.87 2.57 13.78
C GLN A 13 6.46 2.17 12.43
N TRP A 14 6.55 3.15 11.53
CA TRP A 14 7.21 3.01 10.24
C TRP A 14 8.60 3.63 10.40
N ASP A 15 9.64 2.79 10.40
CA ASP A 15 11.03 3.26 10.26
C ASP A 15 11.25 3.74 8.80
N ASP A 16 12.50 3.75 8.31
CA ASP A 16 12.86 3.95 6.89
C ASP A 16 12.25 2.86 5.97
N VAL A 17 10.93 2.91 5.77
CA VAL A 17 10.18 2.00 4.90
C VAL A 17 10.06 2.64 3.51
N PRO A 18 10.61 2.01 2.46
CA PRO A 18 10.46 2.49 1.10
C PRO A 18 8.99 2.58 0.67
N VAL A 19 8.62 3.71 0.10
CA VAL A 19 7.29 3.93 -0.47
C VAL A 19 7.41 4.06 -1.98
N TYR A 20 6.78 3.14 -2.71
CA TYR A 20 6.79 3.11 -4.16
C TYR A 20 5.42 3.51 -4.72
N VAL A 21 5.40 4.51 -5.60
CA VAL A 21 4.17 5.01 -6.21
C VAL A 21 4.09 4.55 -7.67
N HIS A 22 3.08 3.74 -7.99
CA HIS A 22 2.80 3.37 -9.36
C HIS A 22 2.13 4.52 -10.13
N ARG A 23 2.82 5.06 -11.13
CA ARG A 23 2.41 6.29 -11.80
C ARG A 23 1.24 6.10 -12.77
N GLN A 24 1.09 4.94 -13.41
CA GLN A 24 -0.02 4.71 -14.33
C GLN A 24 -1.32 4.39 -13.55
N PRO A 25 -2.50 4.78 -14.06
CA PRO A 25 -3.77 4.42 -13.45
C PRO A 25 -3.90 2.91 -13.26
N VAL A 26 -4.38 2.48 -12.09
CA VAL A 26 -4.68 1.06 -11.83
C VAL A 26 -6.18 0.84 -11.81
N ASP A 27 -6.61 -0.26 -12.43
CA ASP A 27 -7.97 -0.75 -12.28
C ASP A 27 -8.17 -1.28 -10.85
N PHE A 28 -8.91 -0.52 -10.04
CA PHE A 28 -9.16 -0.83 -8.64
C PHE A 28 -10.14 -1.99 -8.43
N ARG A 29 -10.66 -2.62 -9.49
CA ARG A 29 -11.30 -3.93 -9.40
C ARG A 29 -10.31 -5.04 -9.08
N LYS A 30 -9.00 -4.84 -9.30
CA LYS A 30 -7.95 -5.75 -8.84
C LYS A 30 -7.91 -5.77 -7.30
N SER A 31 -8.01 -6.98 -6.74
CA SER A 31 -7.78 -7.27 -5.31
C SER A 31 -6.28 -7.53 -5.06
N ILE A 32 -5.93 -8.02 -3.86
CA ILE A 32 -4.54 -8.20 -3.41
C ILE A 32 -3.68 -8.94 -4.45
N ASN A 33 -4.06 -10.15 -4.87
CA ASN A 33 -3.27 -10.93 -5.84
C ASN A 33 -3.02 -10.17 -7.15
N GLY A 34 -4.02 -9.42 -7.63
CA GLY A 34 -3.89 -8.64 -8.86
C GLY A 34 -2.98 -7.42 -8.71
N LEU A 35 -2.83 -6.88 -7.49
CA LEU A 35 -1.88 -5.83 -7.17
C LEU A 35 -0.47 -6.40 -6.95
N SER A 36 -0.35 -7.58 -6.33
CA SER A 36 0.93 -8.29 -6.17
C SER A 36 1.58 -8.58 -7.52
N VAL A 37 0.83 -9.11 -8.48
CA VAL A 37 1.32 -9.34 -9.86
C VAL A 37 1.79 -8.03 -10.50
N LEU A 38 1.06 -6.93 -10.31
CA LEU A 38 1.43 -5.63 -10.86
C LEU A 38 2.76 -5.12 -10.28
N VAL A 39 2.99 -5.29 -8.97
CA VAL A 39 4.26 -4.94 -8.32
C VAL A 39 5.42 -5.76 -8.91
N GLN A 40 5.25 -7.08 -9.06
CA GLN A 40 6.32 -7.95 -9.59
C GLN A 40 6.59 -7.66 -11.07
N GLU A 41 5.55 -7.64 -11.91
CA GLU A 41 5.72 -7.61 -13.36
C GLU A 41 5.89 -6.19 -13.91
N SER A 42 5.16 -5.22 -13.39
CA SER A 42 5.18 -3.84 -13.92
C SER A 42 6.14 -2.92 -13.19
N MET A 43 6.37 -3.14 -11.89
CA MET A 43 7.30 -2.32 -11.11
C MET A 43 8.67 -2.99 -10.95
N ALA A 44 8.78 -4.28 -11.24
CA ALA A 44 10.00 -5.08 -11.06
C ALA A 44 10.51 -5.03 -9.61
N LEU A 45 9.60 -5.14 -8.63
CA LEU A 45 9.90 -5.11 -7.20
C LEU A 45 9.42 -6.39 -6.49
N GLU A 46 10.06 -6.71 -5.37
CA GLU A 46 9.64 -7.80 -4.49
C GLU A 46 8.43 -7.39 -3.64
N VAL A 47 7.31 -8.09 -3.81
CA VAL A 47 6.03 -7.79 -3.13
C VAL A 47 6.12 -7.95 -1.63
N PHE A 48 6.86 -8.95 -1.15
CA PHE A 48 6.98 -9.28 0.27
C PHE A 48 8.19 -8.61 0.95
N SER A 49 8.73 -7.57 0.32
CA SER A 49 9.73 -6.71 0.94
C SER A 49 9.04 -5.74 1.90
N ARG A 50 9.74 -5.33 2.97
CA ARG A 50 9.27 -4.29 3.92
C ARG A 50 9.12 -2.95 3.20
N SER A 51 7.99 -2.77 2.52
CA SER A 51 7.73 -1.68 1.57
C SER A 51 6.25 -1.36 1.52
N VAL A 52 5.93 -0.15 1.09
CA VAL A 52 4.56 0.30 0.83
C VAL A 52 4.39 0.57 -0.66
N PHE A 53 3.42 -0.08 -1.30
CA PHE A 53 3.09 0.16 -2.71
C PHE A 53 1.78 0.94 -2.81
N VAL A 54 1.83 2.08 -3.49
CA VAL A 54 0.72 3.04 -3.61
C VAL A 54 0.21 3.07 -5.04
N PHE A 55 -1.08 2.87 -5.21
CA PHE A 55 -1.77 2.88 -6.50
C PHE A 55 -2.84 3.97 -6.51
N GLY A 56 -3.00 4.63 -7.64
CA GLY A 56 -4.09 5.59 -7.88
C GLY A 56 -5.02 5.11 -8.99
N ASN A 57 -6.31 5.43 -8.89
CA ASN A 57 -7.27 5.16 -9.96
C ASN A 57 -7.18 6.20 -11.09
N ARG A 58 -7.91 5.96 -12.20
CA ARG A 58 -7.88 6.83 -13.39
C ARG A 58 -8.23 8.29 -13.11
N THR A 59 -9.23 8.54 -12.27
CA THR A 59 -9.66 9.90 -11.89
C THR A 59 -8.85 10.49 -10.74
N ARG A 60 -7.83 9.77 -10.23
CA ARG A 60 -6.95 10.19 -9.11
C ARG A 60 -7.69 10.65 -7.85
N ASN A 61 -8.87 10.11 -7.61
CA ASN A 61 -9.69 10.39 -6.43
C ASN A 61 -9.75 9.21 -5.44
N LYS A 62 -9.11 8.09 -5.77
CA LYS A 62 -9.00 6.93 -4.89
C LYS A 62 -7.55 6.44 -4.88
N ILE A 63 -7.11 6.01 -3.70
CA ILE A 63 -5.83 5.37 -3.47
C ILE A 63 -6.06 3.95 -2.96
N LYS A 64 -5.24 3.00 -3.41
CA LYS A 64 -5.09 1.69 -2.79
C LYS A 64 -3.65 1.55 -2.32
N ILE A 65 -3.47 0.90 -1.19
CA ILE A 65 -2.16 0.60 -0.61
C ILE A 65 -2.05 -0.92 -0.48
N LEU A 66 -0.92 -1.46 -0.92
CA LEU A 66 -0.50 -2.83 -0.63
C LEU A 66 0.72 -2.74 0.29
N LEU A 67 0.65 -3.43 1.43
CA LEU A 67 1.76 -3.58 2.36
C LEU A 67 2.49 -4.88 2.03
N GLY A 68 3.80 -4.77 1.85
CA GLY A 68 4.70 -5.89 1.63
C GLY A 68 5.33 -6.42 2.91
#